data_AF-A0A1B0DG82-F1
#
_entry.id   AF-A0A1B0DG82-F1
#
_cell.length_a   1.000
_cell.length_b   1.000
_cell.length_c   1.000
_cell.angle_alpha   90.00
_cell.angle_beta   90.00
_cell.angle_gamma   90.00
#
_symmetry.space_group_name_H-M   'P 1'
#
loop_
_entity.id
_entity.type
_entity.pdbx_description
1 polymer ?
#
loop_
_entity_poly.entity_id
_entity_poly.type
_entity_poly.pdbx_seq_one_letter_code
_entity_poly.pdbx_strand_id
1 'polypeptide(L)'
;MFFRVFLVSLLFFGHILAGPEEKEGVKYADKCEACKILATELQARLTETGKSHDVIEIGYSVDDVKPKKRTSYKRSELRLLESLENVCERILEYNIHKEREDSTRFAKGMSQTFKTLHGLVDKGVKVDLGIPLELWDKPSAEITNLKSQCESLLEEYEGTIESWYFKHQDNVPLMQYLCEERALVGQNHKCLYEVTQEKGDTGQKDEL
;
A
#
# COMPACT_ATOMS: atom_id res chain seq x y z
N MET A 1 -49.00 14.76 12.53
CA MET A 1 -48.62 14.66 11.10
C MET A 1 -47.37 15.48 10.72
N PHE A 2 -46.72 16.21 11.63
CA PHE A 2 -45.49 16.95 11.29
C PHE A 2 -44.18 16.17 11.51
N PHE A 3 -44.19 15.14 12.36
CA PHE A 3 -42.97 14.36 12.70
C PHE A 3 -42.54 13.36 11.61
N ARG A 4 -43.45 12.99 10.69
CA ARG A 4 -43.15 12.08 9.56
C ARG A 4 -42.50 12.78 8.36
N VAL A 5 -42.61 14.10 8.25
CA VAL A 5 -42.06 14.86 7.13
C VAL A 5 -40.56 15.09 7.31
N PHE A 6 -40.10 15.28 8.55
CA PHE A 6 -38.67 15.46 8.86
C PHE A 6 -37.83 14.20 8.59
N LEU A 7 -38.43 13.01 8.73
CA LEU A 7 -37.74 11.73 8.54
C LEU A 7 -37.58 11.35 7.05
N VAL A 8 -38.42 11.91 6.16
CA VAL A 8 -38.29 11.70 4.71
C VAL A 8 -37.31 12.71 4.09
N SER A 9 -37.12 13.88 4.71
CA SER A 9 -36.15 14.89 4.22
C SER A 9 -34.68 14.52 4.49
N LEU A 10 -34.42 13.64 5.47
CA LEU A 10 -33.07 13.12 5.77
C LEU A 10 -32.64 11.96 4.85
N LEU A 11 -33.57 11.38 4.09
CA LEU A 11 -33.29 10.28 3.15
C LEU A 11 -32.90 10.75 1.74
N PHE A 12 -32.88 12.06 1.47
CA PHE A 12 -32.54 12.62 0.16
C PHE A 12 -31.16 13.31 0.08
N PHE A 13 -30.36 13.32 1.15
CA PHE A 13 -29.00 13.86 1.14
C PHE A 13 -27.90 12.82 0.87
N GLY A 14 -28.28 11.62 0.39
CA GLY A 14 -27.34 10.56 -0.01
C GLY A 14 -26.92 10.60 -1.49
N HIS A 15 -27.07 11.73 -2.18
CA HIS A 15 -26.51 11.85 -3.52
C HIS A 15 -24.99 12.02 -3.42
N ILE A 16 -24.31 10.94 -3.78
CA ILE A 16 -22.88 10.79 -4.06
C ILE A 16 -22.33 12.08 -4.66
N LEU A 17 -21.45 12.74 -3.91
CA LEU A 17 -20.51 13.73 -4.45
C LEU A 17 -19.48 12.95 -5.26
N ALA A 18 -19.83 12.59 -6.50
CA ALA A 18 -18.86 12.15 -7.48
C ALA A 18 -17.97 13.37 -7.76
N GLY A 19 -16.72 13.29 -7.32
CA GLY A 19 -15.73 14.33 -7.56
C GLY A 19 -15.54 14.57 -9.07
N PRO A 20 -14.99 15.72 -9.46
CA PRO A 20 -14.67 15.99 -10.87
C PRO A 20 -13.81 14.89 -11.51
N GLU A 21 -12.98 14.21 -10.72
CA GLU A 21 -12.02 13.18 -11.17
C GLU A 21 -12.68 11.84 -11.52
N GLU A 22 -13.77 11.46 -10.85
CA GLU A 22 -14.52 10.22 -11.18
C GLU A 22 -15.20 10.34 -12.55
N LYS A 23 -15.58 11.57 -12.93
CA LYS A 23 -16.11 11.88 -14.28
C LYS A 23 -15.04 11.78 -15.37
N GLU A 24 -13.76 11.82 -14.98
CA GLU A 24 -12.60 11.61 -15.85
C GLU A 24 -12.09 10.16 -15.83
N GLY A 25 -12.80 9.25 -15.13
CA GLY A 25 -12.49 7.82 -15.10
C GLY A 25 -11.35 7.44 -14.15
N VAL A 26 -10.97 8.32 -13.23
CA VAL A 26 -9.97 8.08 -12.19
C VAL A 26 -10.67 7.55 -10.93
N LYS A 27 -10.27 6.35 -10.47
CA LYS A 27 -10.83 5.71 -9.26
C LYS A 27 -9.73 5.51 -8.22
N TYR A 28 -9.72 6.36 -7.20
CA TYR A 28 -8.74 6.28 -6.12
C TYR A 28 -8.89 5.03 -5.25
N ALA A 29 -7.83 4.70 -4.52
CA ALA A 29 -7.86 3.66 -3.51
C ALA A 29 -8.81 4.06 -2.39
N ASP A 30 -9.57 3.09 -1.89
CA ASP A 30 -10.30 3.27 -0.64
C ASP A 30 -9.37 3.06 0.58
N LYS A 31 -9.88 3.37 1.78
CA LYS A 31 -9.10 3.24 3.02
C LYS A 31 -8.64 1.80 3.26
N CYS A 32 -9.43 0.80 2.86
CA CYS A 32 -9.09 -0.59 3.03
C CYS A 32 -7.88 -0.95 2.14
N GLU A 33 -7.93 -0.57 0.86
CA GLU A 33 -6.87 -0.81 -0.11
C GLU A 33 -5.57 -0.12 0.27
N ALA A 34 -5.64 1.14 0.70
CA ALA A 34 -4.47 1.89 1.15
C ALA A 34 -3.83 1.26 2.40
N CYS A 35 -4.64 0.88 3.40
CA CYS A 35 -4.12 0.22 4.59
C CYS A 35 -3.49 -1.13 4.26
N LYS A 36 -4.13 -1.92 3.39
CA LYS A 36 -3.60 -3.20 2.93
C LYS A 36 -2.23 -3.05 2.30
N ILE A 37 -2.06 -2.07 1.41
CA ILE A 37 -0.79 -1.83 0.72
C ILE A 37 0.29 -1.37 1.71
N LEU A 38 -0.02 -0.40 2.59
CA LEU A 38 0.90 0.04 3.64
C LEU A 38 1.37 -1.13 4.52
N ALA A 39 0.43 -1.93 5.05
CA ALA A 39 0.75 -3.05 5.91
C ALA A 39 1.57 -4.12 5.18
N THR A 40 1.28 -4.37 3.90
CA THR A 40 2.04 -5.32 3.07
C THR A 40 3.48 -4.83 2.84
N GLU A 41 3.65 -3.58 2.42
CA GLU A 41 4.98 -3.02 2.14
C GLU A 41 5.83 -2.87 3.40
N LEU A 42 5.23 -2.48 4.52
CA LEU A 42 5.93 -2.40 5.81
C LEU A 42 6.34 -3.79 6.31
N GLN A 43 5.45 -4.78 6.23
CA GLN A 43 5.78 -6.15 6.61
C GLN A 43 6.88 -6.74 5.72
N ALA A 44 6.86 -6.46 4.41
CA ALA A 44 7.92 -6.86 3.48
C ALA A 44 9.25 -6.19 3.84
N ARG A 45 9.26 -4.88 4.07
CA ARG A 45 10.45 -4.12 4.47
C ARG A 45 11.06 -4.65 5.77
N LEU A 46 10.23 -4.92 6.77
CA LEU A 46 10.68 -5.51 8.02
C LEU A 46 11.21 -6.93 7.80
N THR A 47 10.60 -7.74 6.93
CA THR A 47 11.10 -9.08 6.62
C THR A 47 12.48 -9.03 5.94
N GLU A 48 12.72 -8.05 5.07
CA GLU A 48 14.01 -7.79 4.42
C GLU A 48 15.08 -7.41 5.46
N THR A 49 14.82 -6.40 6.29
CA THR A 49 15.78 -5.89 7.28
C THR A 49 15.97 -6.81 8.49
N GLY A 50 14.99 -7.67 8.77
CA GLY A 50 15.02 -8.61 9.89
C GLY A 50 15.99 -9.78 9.72
N LYS A 51 16.63 -9.91 8.56
CA LYS A 51 17.68 -10.90 8.27
C LYS A 51 19.05 -10.48 8.83
N SER A 52 19.24 -9.21 9.18
CA SER A 52 20.48 -8.74 9.80
C SER A 52 20.63 -9.30 11.22
N HIS A 53 21.87 -9.70 11.55
CA HIS A 53 22.28 -10.16 12.88
C HIS A 53 23.06 -9.09 13.66
N ASP A 54 23.02 -7.84 13.19
CA ASP A 54 23.80 -6.75 13.77
C ASP A 54 23.37 -6.42 15.21
N VAL A 55 24.33 -5.96 16.00
CA VAL A 55 24.14 -5.53 17.38
C VAL A 55 24.53 -4.07 17.51
N ILE A 56 23.60 -3.26 17.98
CA ILE A 56 23.79 -1.84 18.24
C ILE A 56 24.35 -1.68 19.65
N GLU A 57 25.46 -0.95 19.76
CA GLU A 57 26.06 -0.56 21.04
C GLU A 57 25.76 0.90 21.32
N ILE A 58 25.07 1.15 22.43
CA ILE A 58 24.65 2.48 22.85
C ILE A 58 25.52 2.89 24.04
N GLY A 59 26.32 3.94 23.87
CA GLY A 59 27.16 4.55 24.90
C GLY A 59 28.34 5.34 24.32
N TYR A 60 28.76 6.41 25.02
CA TYR A 60 29.93 7.21 24.66
C TYR A 60 31.21 6.57 25.21
N SER A 61 32.32 6.69 24.47
CA SER A 61 33.64 6.23 24.93
C SER A 61 34.21 7.02 26.11
N VAL A 62 33.50 8.06 26.59
CA VAL A 62 33.90 8.85 27.77
C VAL A 62 33.36 8.21 29.06
N ASP A 63 32.33 7.38 28.95
CA ASP A 63 31.68 6.66 30.06
C ASP A 63 32.26 5.24 30.24
N ASP A 64 33.59 5.07 30.15
CA ASP A 64 34.29 3.77 30.29
C ASP A 64 34.05 3.09 31.67
N VAL A 65 33.38 3.77 32.59
CA VAL A 65 32.97 3.27 33.90
C VAL A 65 31.72 2.37 33.83
N LYS A 66 30.89 2.46 32.79
CA LYS A 66 29.66 1.65 32.64
C LYS A 66 29.69 0.79 31.37
N PRO A 67 29.23 -0.47 31.44
CA PRO A 67 29.15 -1.32 30.26
C PRO A 67 28.17 -0.75 29.24
N LYS A 68 28.60 -0.67 27.97
CA LYS A 68 27.75 -0.23 26.85
C LYS A 68 26.51 -1.13 26.73
N LYS A 69 25.34 -0.52 26.55
CA LYS A 69 24.11 -1.28 26.35
C LYS A 69 24.10 -1.85 24.93
N ARG A 70 23.91 -3.17 24.82
CA ARG A 70 23.87 -3.88 23.53
C ARG A 70 22.43 -4.29 23.23
N THR A 71 21.93 -3.94 22.04
CA THR A 71 20.58 -4.32 21.56
C THR A 71 20.69 -4.87 20.15
N SER A 72 19.95 -5.94 19.83
CA SER A 72 19.91 -6.46 18.46
C SER A 72 19.23 -5.46 17.53
N TYR A 73 19.79 -5.24 16.34
CA TYR A 73 19.20 -4.40 15.29
C TYR A 73 17.76 -4.82 14.98
N LYS A 74 17.46 -6.13 14.97
CA LYS A 74 16.10 -6.65 14.75
C LYS A 74 15.06 -6.12 15.75
N ARG A 75 15.45 -5.76 16.98
CA ARG A 75 14.53 -5.23 18.00
C ARG A 75 14.79 -3.77 18.33
N SER A 76 15.62 -3.08 17.56
CA SER A 76 15.96 -1.69 17.80
C SER A 76 14.90 -0.75 17.24
N GLU A 77 14.79 0.41 17.87
CA GLU A 77 14.05 1.56 17.38
C GLU A 77 14.64 2.09 16.06
N LEU A 78 15.98 2.10 15.95
CA LEU A 78 16.68 2.51 14.73
C LEU A 78 16.14 1.76 13.49
N ARG A 79 16.02 0.43 13.56
CA ARG A 79 15.49 -0.37 12.44
C ARG A 79 14.06 0.02 12.10
N LEU A 80 13.24 0.33 13.09
CA LEU A 80 11.85 0.75 12.87
C LEU A 80 11.84 2.07 12.10
N LEU A 81 12.56 3.10 12.58
CA LEU A 81 12.63 4.42 11.93
C LEU A 81 13.11 4.31 10.47
N GLU A 82 14.20 3.58 10.23
CA GLU A 82 14.72 3.32 8.87
C GLU A 82 13.73 2.56 7.98
N SER A 83 12.87 1.73 8.58
CA SER A 83 11.84 0.99 7.84
C SER A 83 10.63 1.85 7.54
N LEU A 84 10.32 2.86 8.35
CA LEU A 84 9.19 3.77 8.15
C LEU A 84 9.50 4.88 7.13
N GLU A 85 10.71 5.47 7.18
CA GLU A 85 11.07 6.69 6.42
C GLU A 85 10.81 6.60 4.91
N ASN A 86 10.94 5.41 4.30
CA ASN A 86 10.84 5.22 2.86
C ASN A 86 9.84 4.14 2.43
N VAL A 87 8.95 3.69 3.32
CA VAL A 87 8.02 2.60 2.98
C VAL A 87 7.00 3.01 1.92
N CYS A 88 6.50 4.25 1.98
CA CYS A 88 5.50 4.74 1.03
C CYS A 88 6.10 5.08 -0.35
N GLU A 89 7.41 5.29 -0.47
CA GLU A 89 8.06 5.47 -1.78
C GLU A 89 7.93 4.22 -2.66
N ARG A 90 7.86 3.02 -2.06
CA ARG A 90 7.66 1.75 -2.77
C ARG A 90 6.33 1.68 -3.50
N ILE A 91 5.36 2.53 -3.15
CA ILE A 91 4.05 2.59 -3.82
C ILE A 91 4.19 3.06 -5.26
N LEU A 92 5.22 3.84 -5.59
CA LEU A 92 5.46 4.29 -6.97
C LEU A 92 5.82 3.13 -7.93
N GLU A 93 6.13 1.94 -7.40
CA GLU A 93 6.34 0.72 -8.19
C GLU A 93 5.02 0.02 -8.58
N TYR A 94 3.89 0.45 -8.01
CA TYR A 94 2.58 -0.11 -8.31
C TYR A 94 2.00 0.50 -9.58
N ASN A 95 1.16 -0.30 -10.25
CA ASN A 95 0.34 0.13 -11.38
C ASN A 95 -1.13 -0.22 -11.12
N ILE A 96 -2.00 0.49 -11.83
CA ILE A 96 -3.42 0.15 -11.90
C ILE A 96 -3.67 -0.88 -12.98
N HIS A 97 -4.21 -2.02 -12.54
CA HIS A 97 -4.80 -3.05 -13.37
C HIS A 97 -6.29 -2.75 -13.55
N LYS A 98 -6.62 -1.90 -14.52
CA LYS A 98 -8.01 -1.49 -14.81
C LYS A 98 -8.92 -2.67 -15.17
N GLU A 99 -8.34 -3.81 -15.55
CA GLU A 99 -9.05 -5.07 -15.78
C GLU A 99 -9.56 -5.77 -14.50
N ARG A 100 -9.22 -5.26 -13.30
CA ARG A 100 -9.61 -5.85 -12.00
C ARG A 100 -10.44 -4.84 -11.19
N GLU A 101 -11.49 -5.33 -10.54
CA GLU A 101 -12.40 -4.51 -9.73
C GLU A 101 -12.10 -4.54 -8.22
N ASP A 102 -11.38 -5.56 -7.78
CA ASP A 102 -11.04 -5.80 -6.37
C ASP A 102 -9.73 -5.08 -5.98
N SER A 103 -9.28 -5.27 -4.74
CA SER A 103 -8.06 -4.61 -4.25
C SER A 103 -6.78 -5.09 -4.93
N THR A 104 -6.82 -6.19 -5.68
CA THR A 104 -5.69 -6.66 -6.49
C THR A 104 -5.48 -5.78 -7.74
N ARG A 105 -6.34 -4.77 -7.96
CA ARG A 105 -6.14 -3.77 -9.02
C ARG A 105 -4.89 -2.92 -8.81
N PHE A 106 -4.40 -2.80 -7.58
CA PHE A 106 -3.09 -2.21 -7.30
C PHE A 106 -2.06 -3.33 -7.21
N ALA A 107 -1.23 -3.48 -8.23
CA ALA A 107 -0.16 -4.48 -8.21
C ALA A 107 1.09 -3.97 -8.94
N LYS A 108 2.24 -4.53 -8.56
CA LYS A 108 3.52 -4.18 -9.20
C LYS A 108 3.60 -4.82 -10.60
N GLY A 109 4.32 -4.13 -11.49
CA GLY A 109 4.49 -4.56 -12.87
C GLY A 109 3.36 -4.11 -13.80
N MET A 110 3.55 -4.34 -15.10
CA MET A 110 2.67 -3.80 -16.15
C MET A 110 1.31 -4.52 -16.19
N SER A 111 0.21 -3.76 -16.33
CA SER A 111 -1.14 -4.32 -16.46
C SER A 111 -1.37 -5.05 -17.78
N GLN A 112 -2.35 -5.94 -17.84
CA GLN A 112 -2.64 -6.70 -19.07
C GLN A 112 -3.07 -5.77 -20.20
N THR A 113 -3.85 -4.75 -19.86
CA THR A 113 -4.25 -3.69 -20.78
C THR A 113 -3.02 -3.00 -21.36
N PHE A 114 -2.07 -2.60 -20.52
CA PHE A 114 -0.90 -1.87 -20.96
C PHE A 114 0.09 -2.72 -21.76
N LYS A 115 0.30 -3.99 -21.35
CA LYS A 115 1.06 -4.97 -22.14
C LYS A 115 0.50 -5.10 -23.56
N THR A 116 -0.82 -5.13 -23.68
CA THR A 116 -1.50 -5.20 -24.99
C THR A 116 -1.26 -3.93 -25.80
N LEU A 117 -1.35 -2.75 -25.17
CA LEU A 117 -1.13 -1.47 -25.85
C LEU A 117 0.31 -1.32 -26.35
N HIS A 118 1.32 -1.65 -25.53
CA HIS A 118 2.71 -1.68 -25.98
C HIS A 118 2.90 -2.68 -27.13
N GLY A 119 2.35 -3.89 -27.03
CA GLY A 119 2.46 -4.89 -28.09
C GLY A 119 1.79 -4.48 -29.41
N LEU A 120 0.79 -3.59 -29.40
CA LEU A 120 0.22 -2.99 -30.61
C LEU A 120 1.17 -1.96 -31.21
N VAL A 121 1.74 -1.08 -30.38
CA VAL A 121 2.74 -0.08 -30.80
C VAL A 121 3.97 -0.76 -31.40
N ASP A 122 4.47 -1.83 -30.78
CA ASP A 122 5.62 -2.62 -31.26
C ASP A 122 5.36 -3.27 -32.63
N LYS A 123 4.09 -3.56 -32.95
CA LYS A 123 3.66 -4.08 -34.25
C LYS A 123 3.43 -2.97 -35.29
N GLY A 124 3.72 -1.71 -34.95
CA GLY A 124 3.55 -0.55 -35.83
C GLY A 124 2.12 -0.01 -35.88
N VAL A 125 1.23 -0.44 -34.98
CA VAL A 125 -0.12 0.12 -34.87
C VAL A 125 -0.03 1.47 -34.16
N LYS A 126 -0.60 2.52 -34.78
CA LYS A 126 -0.71 3.83 -34.15
C LYS A 126 -1.80 3.80 -33.06
N VAL A 127 -1.38 3.77 -31.81
CA VAL A 127 -2.25 3.97 -30.64
C VAL A 127 -2.12 5.41 -30.19
N ASP A 128 -3.26 6.11 -30.05
CA ASP A 128 -3.30 7.48 -29.53
C ASP A 128 -4.13 7.51 -28.25
N LEU A 129 -3.46 7.69 -27.12
CA LEU A 129 -4.09 7.86 -25.80
C LEU A 129 -4.21 9.34 -25.40
N GLY A 130 -3.80 10.27 -26.26
CA GLY A 130 -3.67 11.69 -25.90
C GLY A 130 -2.53 11.98 -24.91
N ILE A 131 -1.65 11.01 -24.63
CA ILE A 131 -0.49 11.13 -23.74
C ILE A 131 0.75 10.61 -24.48
N PRO A 132 1.89 11.35 -24.46
CA PRO A 132 3.16 10.90 -25.03
C PRO A 132 3.63 9.55 -24.47
N LEU A 133 4.21 8.70 -25.32
CA LEU A 133 4.68 7.36 -24.96
C LEU A 133 5.70 7.35 -23.81
N GLU A 134 6.48 8.41 -23.64
CA GLU A 134 7.44 8.54 -22.53
C GLU A 134 6.78 8.64 -21.15
N LEU A 135 5.50 9.01 -21.11
CA LEU A 135 4.72 9.16 -19.88
C LEU A 135 3.85 7.94 -19.57
N TRP A 136 3.86 6.92 -20.43
CA TRP A 136 3.04 5.72 -20.29
C TRP A 136 3.42 4.90 -19.06
N ASP A 137 4.71 4.82 -18.75
CA ASP A 137 5.23 4.07 -17.61
C ASP A 137 5.43 4.94 -16.35
N LYS A 138 4.88 6.17 -16.33
CA LYS A 138 4.93 7.03 -15.14
C LYS A 138 3.78 6.69 -14.18
N PRO A 139 3.98 6.85 -12.86
CA PRO A 139 2.93 6.63 -11.88
C PRO A 139 1.67 7.43 -12.22
N SER A 140 0.51 6.77 -12.19
CA SER A 140 -0.77 7.42 -12.49
C SER A 140 -1.23 8.32 -11.34
N ALA A 141 -2.30 9.08 -11.56
CA ALA A 141 -2.94 9.87 -10.52
C ALA A 141 -3.39 8.98 -9.35
N GLU A 142 -3.92 7.78 -9.64
CA GLU A 142 -4.32 6.81 -8.62
C GLU A 142 -3.16 6.32 -7.76
N ILE A 143 -2.00 6.07 -8.36
CA ILE A 143 -0.80 5.62 -7.65
C ILE A 143 -0.19 6.75 -6.82
N THR A 144 -0.15 7.95 -7.39
CA THR A 144 0.34 9.14 -6.67
C THR A 144 -0.56 9.47 -5.47
N ASN A 145 -1.88 9.38 -5.66
CA ASN A 145 -2.84 9.55 -4.56
C ASN A 145 -2.69 8.44 -3.51
N LEU A 146 -2.53 7.18 -3.91
CA LEU A 146 -2.30 6.07 -3.01
C LEU A 146 -1.01 6.26 -2.17
N LYS A 147 0.06 6.82 -2.75
CA LYS A 147 1.26 7.20 -2.00
C LYS A 147 0.93 8.22 -0.90
N SER A 148 0.20 9.29 -1.24
CA SER A 148 -0.23 10.28 -0.25
C SER A 148 -1.13 9.67 0.84
N GLN A 149 -2.01 8.74 0.47
CA GLN A 149 -2.83 8.00 1.45
C GLN A 149 -1.98 7.13 2.38
N CYS A 150 -0.92 6.48 1.87
CA CYS A 150 0.03 5.74 2.68
C CYS A 150 0.76 6.65 3.67
N GLU A 151 1.26 7.80 3.23
CA GLU A 151 1.95 8.76 4.09
C GLU A 151 1.02 9.23 5.21
N SER A 152 -0.22 9.57 4.88
CA SER A 152 -1.23 9.99 5.86
C SER A 152 -1.57 8.88 6.85
N LEU A 153 -1.74 7.64 6.39
CA LEU A 153 -1.98 6.48 7.26
C LEU A 153 -0.77 6.19 8.15
N LEU A 154 0.44 6.31 7.60
CA LEU A 154 1.66 6.05 8.36
C LEU A 154 1.83 7.07 9.48
N GLU A 155 1.59 8.35 9.18
CA GLU A 155 1.59 9.44 10.16
C GLU A 155 0.50 9.25 11.24
N GLU A 156 -0.74 8.95 10.84
CA GLU A 156 -1.86 8.75 11.77
C GLU A 156 -1.63 7.58 12.73
N TYR A 157 -1.02 6.49 12.23
CA TYR A 157 -0.86 5.23 12.97
C TYR A 157 0.58 4.95 13.42
N GLU A 158 1.49 5.91 13.41
CA GLU A 158 2.89 5.71 13.80
C GLU A 158 3.03 5.07 15.18
N GLY A 159 2.37 5.63 16.21
CA GLY A 159 2.40 5.06 17.57
C GLY A 159 1.72 3.69 17.68
N THR A 160 0.76 3.39 16.81
CA THR A 160 0.16 2.05 16.71
C THR A 160 1.17 1.05 16.17
N ILE A 161 1.88 1.40 15.09
CA ILE A 161 2.91 0.58 14.47
C ILE A 161 4.07 0.37 15.45
N GLU A 162 4.47 1.40 16.19
CA GLU A 162 5.50 1.32 17.22
C GLU A 162 5.11 0.33 18.33
N SER A 163 3.88 0.44 18.85
CA SER A 163 3.38 -0.48 19.86
C SER A 163 3.31 -1.92 19.33
N TRP A 164 2.90 -2.10 18.07
CA TRP A 164 2.92 -3.42 17.43
C TRP A 164 4.34 -3.98 17.35
N TYR A 165 5.28 -3.18 16.86
CA TYR A 165 6.67 -3.57 16.65
C TYR A 165 7.31 -4.03 17.96
N PHE A 166 7.18 -3.27 19.06
CA PHE A 166 7.85 -3.64 20.31
C PHE A 166 7.13 -4.71 21.14
N LYS A 167 5.80 -4.86 21.01
CA LYS A 167 5.00 -5.70 21.93
C LYS A 167 4.29 -6.88 21.27
N HIS A 168 4.00 -6.79 19.97
CA HIS A 168 3.06 -7.71 19.31
C HIS A 168 3.59 -8.37 18.03
N GLN A 169 4.75 -7.94 17.49
CA GLN A 169 5.28 -8.42 16.20
C GLN A 169 5.45 -9.94 16.10
N ASP A 170 5.72 -10.61 17.23
CA ASP A 170 5.93 -12.07 17.29
C ASP A 170 4.60 -12.86 17.38
N ASN A 171 3.46 -12.20 17.65
CA ASN A 171 2.19 -12.86 17.99
C ASN A 171 1.02 -12.48 17.09
N VAL A 172 1.00 -11.26 16.52
CA VAL A 172 -0.13 -10.75 15.73
C VAL A 172 0.40 -10.20 14.40
N PRO A 173 -0.16 -10.61 13.25
CA PRO A 173 0.22 -10.02 11.96
C PRO A 173 -0.05 -8.51 11.91
N LEU A 174 0.84 -7.74 11.27
CA LEU A 174 0.68 -6.29 11.14
C LEU A 174 -0.65 -5.91 10.49
N MET A 175 -1.05 -6.64 9.43
CA MET A 175 -2.30 -6.42 8.71
C MET A 175 -3.52 -6.46 9.64
N GLN A 176 -3.57 -7.45 10.54
CA GLN A 176 -4.66 -7.59 11.51
C GLN A 176 -4.61 -6.46 12.54
N TYR A 177 -3.44 -6.23 13.13
CA TYR A 177 -3.29 -5.25 14.22
C TYR A 177 -3.52 -3.80 13.75
N LEU A 178 -2.97 -3.42 12.59
CA LEU A 178 -3.06 -2.07 12.05
C LEU A 178 -4.38 -1.85 11.30
N CYS A 179 -4.72 -2.72 10.35
CA CYS A 179 -5.84 -2.47 9.45
C CYS A 179 -7.17 -2.92 10.05
N GLU A 180 -7.31 -4.21 10.37
CA GLU A 180 -8.57 -4.79 10.81
C GLU A 180 -9.02 -4.24 12.17
N GLU A 181 -8.12 -4.22 13.16
CA GLU A 181 -8.46 -3.86 14.54
C GLU A 181 -8.48 -2.34 14.80
N ARG A 182 -7.94 -1.52 13.90
CA ARG A 182 -7.74 -0.07 14.14
C ARG A 182 -8.16 0.80 12.96
N ALA A 183 -7.45 0.77 11.85
CA ALA A 183 -7.70 1.70 10.75
C ALA A 183 -9.10 1.52 10.11
N LEU A 184 -9.64 0.29 10.13
CA LEU A 184 -10.90 -0.08 9.50
C LEU A 184 -12.02 -0.44 10.50
N VAL A 185 -11.91 -0.01 11.76
CA VAL A 185 -12.95 -0.26 12.76
C VAL A 185 -14.29 0.29 12.29
N GLY A 186 -15.31 -0.57 12.22
CA GLY A 186 -16.65 -0.21 11.74
C GLY A 186 -16.77 -0.04 10.22
N GLN A 187 -15.73 -0.40 9.45
CA GLN A 187 -15.70 -0.33 7.99
C GLN A 187 -15.60 -1.72 7.37
N ASN A 188 -15.83 -1.81 6.06
CA ASN A 188 -15.63 -3.05 5.32
C ASN A 188 -14.13 -3.32 5.15
N HIS A 189 -13.68 -4.50 5.60
CA HIS A 189 -12.28 -4.95 5.52
C HIS A 189 -12.10 -6.18 4.60
N LYS A 190 -13.06 -6.45 3.71
CA LYS A 190 -13.01 -7.57 2.75
C LYS A 190 -11.74 -7.54 1.90
N CYS A 191 -11.27 -6.34 1.54
CA CYS A 191 -10.08 -6.17 0.70
C CYS A 191 -8.85 -6.88 1.29
N LEU A 192 -8.75 -6.98 2.64
CA LEU A 192 -7.59 -7.55 3.32
C LEU A 192 -7.37 -9.04 2.98
N TYR A 193 -8.42 -9.74 2.57
CA TYR A 193 -8.39 -11.19 2.31
C TYR A 193 -8.33 -11.53 0.81
N GLU A 194 -8.38 -10.53 -0.07
CA GLU A 194 -8.26 -10.73 -1.51
C GLU A 194 -6.79 -10.98 -1.87
N VAL A 195 -6.52 -12.06 -2.59
CA VAL A 195 -5.15 -12.47 -2.96
C VAL A 195 -4.98 -12.42 -4.47
N THR A 196 -3.88 -11.83 -4.92
CA THR A 196 -3.49 -11.82 -6.33
C THR A 196 -3.20 -13.24 -6.78
N GLN A 197 -3.99 -13.79 -7.70
CA GLN A 197 -3.63 -15.03 -8.36
C GLN A 197 -2.65 -14.70 -9.48
N GLU A 198 -1.36 -14.94 -9.23
CA GLU A 198 -0.38 -15.02 -10.31
C GLU A 198 -0.72 -16.26 -11.14
N LYS A 199 -1.40 -16.07 -12.28
CA LYS A 199 -1.37 -17.09 -13.34
C LYS A 199 0.07 -17.17 -13.80
N GLY A 200 0.79 -18.18 -13.30
CA GLY A 200 2.11 -18.51 -13.82
C GLY A 200 2.00 -18.69 -15.32
N ASP A 201 2.77 -17.91 -16.07
CA ASP A 201 3.12 -18.26 -17.44
C ASP A 201 3.75 -19.65 -17.37
N THR A 202 2.97 -20.67 -17.73
CA THR A 202 3.52 -21.98 -18.07
C THR A 202 4.48 -21.73 -19.20
N GLY A 203 5.77 -21.78 -18.87
CA GLY A 203 6.88 -21.63 -19.79
C GLY A 203 6.61 -22.42 -21.06
N GLN A 204 6.74 -21.72 -22.17
CA GLN A 204 6.92 -22.30 -23.48
C GLN A 204 8.12 -23.25 -23.35
N LYS A 205 7.84 -24.56 -23.34
CA LYS A 205 8.88 -25.56 -23.47
C LYS A 205 9.51 -25.35 -24.83
N ASP A 206 10.81 -25.07 -24.85
CA ASP A 206 11.65 -25.36 -25.99
C ASP A 206 11.44 -26.84 -26.35
N GLU A 207 10.86 -27.09 -27.52
CA GLU A 207 10.92 -28.39 -28.18
C GLU A 207 11.30 -28.18 -29.66
N LEU A 208 12.52 -28.67 -29.94
CA LEU A 208 13.18 -29.03 -31.20
C LEU A 208 13.92 -27.95 -32.01
#